data_AF-A0A2J6QV09-F1
#
_entry.id   AF-A0A2J6QV09-F1
#
_cell.length_a   1.000
_cell.length_b   1.000
_cell.length_c   1.000
_cell.angle_alpha   90.00
_cell.angle_beta   90.00
_cell.angle_gamma   90.00
#
_symmetry.space_group_name_H-M   'P 1'
#
loop_
_entity.id
_entity.type
_entity.pdbx_description
1 polymer ?
#
loop_
_entity_poly.entity_id
_entity_poly.type
_entity_poly.pdbx_seq_one_letter_code
_entity_poly.pdbx_strand_id
1 'polypeptide(L)'
;MGASDSGLNCTTRRTDFEPNGDIVGIGVLVAFFATAVATVGAIIFGYLTESFPESYFNDVDLYAIAAYKKSKLFKSISWISEVLHTFKDGLKSRLGFKVTNPPRISRKARQEALSRFILTLSDQQLVTGLAILVGAVANQRILSVYEFSVALSLAWFSSTTHLATLDALAEYFVEHGVVRNWRVGGMLSLLILLIYCLALVMLAQLSLDPTVPIQCFFSTNLIPNFTANPILAMYLISTLLTLYILALGYADRIRALYHSTAPDKLKSQLAAAEKSPRLFKIKSQIRPKAPDRAEVLAEVRSSERLRSLKRIMKASAKSKWTAKLLTSSYQYNGSFLASMSDTAFSISYGISQVIAYRWLDDDAPTGNGSAIDFGQITPLFLLVLPILVAAEVYYEAKDDKKPSSRHQQDESTVEEKAPPAVSSNQHTGTLTPSAITNEAQKYKKMIPEMKKYLYREIKEIQKQEASAATAPELASVLERKTQLLSDFEQFRAFEKSLDRFPAIVRATIDVFISMVLGIMLNVNNVQANVVAYVLFFPRFAYMIGKILYQILYYNAKQSQVIANQVADRELIGQGEEDGPVASEKKAGADEIKSGTLGISQGGGTNVTEEHPGS
;
A
#
# COMPACT_ATOMS: atom_id res chain seq x y z
N MET A 1 -6.44 43.69 16.63
CA MET A 1 -5.59 44.06 17.79
C MET A 1 -6.51 44.35 18.95
N GLY A 2 -6.29 43.70 20.10
CA GLY A 2 -7.02 43.98 21.35
C GLY A 2 -8.16 43.02 21.70
N ALA A 3 -7.87 41.73 21.87
CA ALA A 3 -8.64 40.89 22.78
C ALA A 3 -7.68 40.53 23.92
N SER A 4 -8.03 40.93 25.14
CA SER A 4 -7.22 40.78 26.34
C SER A 4 -6.63 39.37 26.47
N ASP A 5 -5.30 39.30 26.52
CA ASP A 5 -4.42 38.14 26.77
C ASP A 5 -4.57 37.60 28.21
N SER A 6 -5.79 37.61 28.74
CA SER A 6 -6.13 37.15 30.08
C SER A 6 -6.07 35.62 30.17
N GLY A 7 -4.85 35.08 30.22
CA GLY A 7 -4.57 33.67 30.48
C GLY A 7 -3.34 33.09 29.78
N LEU A 8 -2.74 33.78 28.80
CA LEU A 8 -1.52 33.32 28.14
C LEU A 8 -0.30 33.91 28.86
N ASN A 9 0.41 33.08 29.63
CA ASN A 9 1.64 33.49 30.29
C ASN A 9 2.87 33.05 29.49
N CYS A 10 3.55 33.99 28.85
CA CYS A 10 4.76 33.75 28.05
C CYS A 10 6.07 33.93 28.83
N THR A 11 6.03 33.99 30.17
CA THR A 11 7.25 34.04 30.98
C THR A 11 7.87 32.65 31.11
N THR A 12 9.19 32.56 30.93
CA THR A 12 9.99 31.36 31.18
C THR A 12 9.86 30.88 32.64
N ARG A 13 9.71 29.57 32.85
CA ARG A 13 9.50 28.95 34.18
C ARG A 13 10.47 27.79 34.44
N ARG A 14 11.78 28.01 34.37
CA ARG A 14 12.76 26.91 34.54
C ARG A 14 12.77 26.25 35.92
N THR A 15 12.40 26.95 36.99
CA THR A 15 12.48 26.43 38.38
C THR A 15 11.22 25.75 38.89
N ASP A 16 10.04 26.15 38.39
CA ASP A 16 8.73 25.71 38.91
C ASP A 16 7.88 24.99 37.85
N PHE A 17 8.51 24.51 36.77
CA PHE A 17 7.79 23.81 35.70
C PHE A 17 7.61 22.33 36.03
N GLU A 18 6.37 21.95 36.30
CA GLU A 18 5.94 20.56 36.41
C GLU A 18 5.22 20.14 35.11
N PRO A 19 5.81 19.24 34.30
CA PRO A 19 5.18 18.78 33.07
C PRO A 19 3.96 17.88 33.37
N ASN A 20 2.95 17.95 32.51
CA ASN A 20 1.74 17.15 32.60
C ASN A 20 2.03 15.65 32.40
N GLY A 21 1.84 14.87 33.47
CA GLY A 21 2.02 13.42 33.49
C GLY A 21 1.12 12.66 32.52
N ASP A 22 0.01 13.21 32.06
CA ASP A 22 -0.86 12.57 31.05
C ASP A 22 -0.32 12.65 29.63
N ILE A 23 0.73 13.44 29.40
CA ILE A 23 1.41 13.55 28.10
C ILE A 23 2.82 13.01 28.21
N VAL A 24 3.59 13.51 29.18
CA VAL A 24 5.00 13.13 29.34
C VAL A 24 5.18 11.91 30.23
N GLY A 25 4.10 11.36 30.78
CA GLY A 25 4.14 10.20 31.64
C GLY A 25 4.79 8.99 30.99
N ILE A 26 5.51 8.21 31.80
CA ILE A 26 6.16 7.00 31.31
C ILE A 26 5.13 5.97 30.83
N GLY A 27 3.95 5.90 31.45
CA GLY A 27 2.91 4.96 31.05
C GLY A 27 2.37 5.24 29.64
N VAL A 28 2.13 6.51 29.31
CA VAL A 28 1.68 6.92 27.97
C VAL A 28 2.76 6.64 26.93
N LEU A 29 4.01 6.99 27.24
CA LEU A 29 5.15 6.72 26.35
C LEU A 29 5.32 5.23 26.08
N VAL A 30 5.32 4.42 27.13
CA VAL A 30 5.41 2.95 27.01
C VAL A 30 4.24 2.41 26.21
N ALA A 31 3.00 2.91 26.40
CA ALA A 31 1.85 2.42 25.66
C ALA A 31 1.99 2.67 24.14
N PHE A 32 2.30 3.90 23.72
CA PHE A 32 2.48 4.22 22.30
C PHE A 32 3.64 3.46 21.68
N PHE A 33 4.77 3.39 22.39
CA PHE A 33 5.97 2.68 21.92
C PHE A 33 5.73 1.17 21.82
N ALA A 34 5.17 0.55 22.86
CA ALA A 34 4.87 -0.87 22.89
C ALA A 34 3.88 -1.25 21.79
N THR A 35 2.87 -0.41 21.51
CA THR A 35 1.92 -0.66 20.43
C THR A 35 2.58 -0.64 19.05
N ALA A 36 3.44 0.35 18.79
CA ALA A 36 4.17 0.43 17.53
C ALA A 36 5.16 -0.74 17.35
N VAL A 37 5.91 -1.09 18.40
CA VAL A 37 6.82 -2.24 18.39
C VAL A 37 6.06 -3.55 18.25
N ALA A 38 4.92 -3.73 18.93
CA ALA A 38 4.06 -4.90 18.80
C ALA A 38 3.52 -5.03 17.36
N THR A 39 3.14 -3.91 16.74
CA THR A 39 2.67 -3.90 15.34
C THR A 39 3.78 -4.34 14.39
N VAL A 40 4.97 -3.72 14.47
CA VAL A 40 6.08 -4.08 13.59
C VAL A 40 6.60 -5.49 13.88
N GLY A 41 6.64 -5.89 15.14
CA GLY A 41 6.96 -7.26 15.55
C GLY A 41 5.97 -8.28 14.98
N ALA A 42 4.67 -7.98 15.00
CA ALA A 42 3.63 -8.82 14.40
C ALA A 42 3.78 -8.91 12.88
N ILE A 43 4.14 -7.81 12.20
CA ILE A 43 4.40 -7.81 10.77
C ILE A 43 5.64 -8.66 10.43
N ILE A 44 6.74 -8.48 11.16
CA ILE A 44 7.95 -9.30 10.98
C ILE A 44 7.64 -10.77 11.26
N PHE A 45 6.91 -11.07 12.32
CA PHE A 45 6.46 -12.43 12.62
C PHE A 45 5.61 -13.00 11.49
N GLY A 46 4.65 -12.24 10.96
CA GLY A 46 3.81 -12.63 9.84
C GLY A 46 4.60 -12.95 8.58
N TYR A 47 5.58 -12.10 8.28
CA TYR A 47 6.50 -12.29 7.17
C TYR A 47 7.32 -13.58 7.31
N LEU A 48 8.02 -13.74 8.44
CA LEU A 48 8.93 -14.88 8.66
C LEU A 48 8.21 -16.22 8.79
N THR A 49 6.95 -16.20 9.20
CA THR A 49 6.12 -17.42 9.34
C THR A 49 5.25 -17.71 8.12
N GLU A 50 5.25 -16.86 7.09
CA GLU A 50 4.34 -16.95 5.93
C GLU A 50 2.86 -16.86 6.34
N SER A 51 2.55 -16.02 7.33
CA SER A 51 1.16 -15.73 7.79
C SER A 51 0.45 -14.65 6.96
N PHE A 52 1.07 -14.12 5.91
CA PHE A 52 0.41 -13.19 4.97
C PHE A 52 -0.10 -13.93 3.73
N PRO A 53 -1.02 -13.31 2.96
CA PRO A 53 -1.44 -13.84 1.67
C PRO A 53 -0.26 -14.15 0.74
N GLU A 54 -0.40 -15.16 -0.12
CA GLU A 54 0.65 -15.54 -1.08
C GLU A 54 0.97 -14.43 -2.09
N SER A 55 0.00 -13.55 -2.34
CA SER A 55 0.12 -12.38 -3.22
C SER A 55 1.21 -11.39 -2.78
N TYR A 56 1.60 -11.40 -1.51
CA TYR A 56 2.58 -10.45 -0.94
C TYR A 56 4.01 -10.89 -1.14
N PHE A 57 4.25 -12.19 -1.30
CA PHE A 57 5.58 -12.75 -1.36
C PHE A 57 6.04 -12.89 -2.79
N ASN A 58 7.23 -12.37 -3.08
CA ASN A 58 7.92 -12.67 -4.32
C ASN A 58 9.06 -13.70 -4.11
N ASP A 59 9.76 -14.07 -5.19
CA ASP A 59 10.85 -15.04 -5.13
C ASP A 59 11.97 -14.65 -4.14
N VAL A 60 12.24 -13.35 -3.98
CA VAL A 60 13.24 -12.85 -3.03
C VAL A 60 12.75 -12.98 -1.60
N ASP A 61 11.46 -12.69 -1.35
CA ASP A 61 10.87 -12.85 -0.03
C ASP A 61 10.92 -14.32 0.42
N LEU A 62 10.50 -15.23 -0.45
CA LEU A 62 10.57 -16.67 -0.19
C LEU A 62 12.01 -17.15 0.04
N TYR A 63 12.97 -16.62 -0.72
CA TYR A 63 14.38 -16.90 -0.52
C TYR A 63 14.88 -16.39 0.84
N ALA A 64 14.49 -15.18 1.26
CA ALA A 64 14.82 -14.60 2.55
C ALA A 64 14.27 -15.44 3.71
N ILE A 65 12.99 -15.83 3.63
CA ILE A 65 12.32 -16.67 4.61
C ILE A 65 13.00 -18.04 4.72
N ALA A 66 13.33 -18.67 3.58
CA ALA A 66 14.04 -19.94 3.56
C ALA A 66 15.45 -19.84 4.16
N ALA A 67 16.17 -18.74 3.89
CA ALA A 67 17.47 -18.48 4.49
C ALA A 67 17.36 -18.26 6.00
N TYR A 68 16.35 -17.51 6.46
CA TYR A 68 16.07 -17.30 7.87
C TYR A 68 15.77 -18.61 8.60
N LYS A 69 14.89 -19.46 8.06
CA LYS A 69 14.54 -20.77 8.65
C LYS A 69 15.75 -21.71 8.77
N LYS A 70 16.74 -21.57 7.88
CA LYS A 70 18.01 -22.33 7.93
C LYS A 70 19.04 -21.73 8.89
N SER A 71 18.89 -20.45 9.26
CA SER A 71 19.86 -19.73 10.07
C SER A 71 19.93 -20.27 11.51
N LYS A 72 21.10 -20.13 12.15
CA LYS A 72 21.25 -20.38 13.60
C LYS A 72 20.36 -19.46 14.44
N LEU A 73 20.02 -18.28 13.91
CA LEU A 73 19.20 -17.28 14.58
C LEU A 73 17.77 -17.79 14.79
N PHE A 74 17.17 -18.45 13.79
CA PHE A 74 15.88 -19.13 13.96
C PHE A 74 15.94 -20.22 15.03
N LYS A 75 17.01 -21.04 15.05
CA LYS A 75 17.21 -22.08 16.08
C LYS A 75 17.34 -21.48 17.49
N SER A 76 17.96 -20.30 17.61
CA SER A 76 18.09 -19.58 18.88
C SER A 76 16.75 -18.99 19.33
N ILE A 77 15.98 -18.41 18.41
CA ILE A 77 14.66 -17.85 18.71
C ILE A 77 13.62 -18.94 19.00
N SER A 78 13.69 -20.10 18.34
CA SER A 78 12.79 -21.22 18.62
C SER A 78 12.97 -21.78 20.03
N TRP A 79 14.17 -21.68 20.61
CA TRP A 79 14.37 -22.00 22.03
C TRP A 79 13.61 -21.03 22.95
N ILE A 80 13.53 -19.74 22.61
CA ILE A 80 12.74 -18.76 23.39
C ILE A 80 11.25 -19.14 23.35
N SER A 81 10.73 -19.58 22.20
CA SER A 81 9.33 -20.03 22.14
C SER A 81 9.11 -21.29 22.98
N GLU A 82 10.04 -22.26 22.97
CA GLU A 82 10.00 -23.44 23.86
C GLU A 82 10.05 -23.05 25.34
N VAL A 83 10.90 -22.11 25.74
CA VAL A 83 10.97 -21.58 27.11
C VAL A 83 9.67 -20.89 27.49
N LEU A 84 9.11 -20.06 26.61
CA LEU A 84 7.86 -19.36 26.85
C LEU A 84 6.68 -20.33 26.95
N HIS A 85 6.68 -21.40 26.15
CA HIS A 85 5.71 -22.50 26.24
C HIS A 85 5.85 -23.25 27.57
N THR A 86 7.07 -23.56 27.99
CA THR A 86 7.35 -24.23 29.28
C THR A 86 6.91 -23.37 30.47
N PHE A 87 7.18 -22.07 30.41
CA PHE A 87 6.76 -21.10 31.43
C PHE A 87 5.24 -20.96 31.47
N LYS A 88 4.59 -20.87 30.30
CA LYS A 88 3.13 -20.84 30.16
C LYS A 88 2.48 -22.11 30.72
N ASP A 89 3.04 -23.28 30.44
CA ASP A 89 2.52 -24.55 30.92
C ASP A 89 2.73 -24.71 32.43
N GLY A 90 3.85 -24.23 32.96
CA GLY A 90 4.09 -24.10 34.41
C GLY A 90 3.11 -23.14 35.09
N LEU A 91 2.83 -21.99 34.48
CA LEU A 91 1.86 -21.01 34.99
C LEU A 91 0.42 -21.56 34.94
N LYS A 92 0.04 -22.22 33.85
CA LYS A 92 -1.25 -22.92 33.74
C LYS A 92 -1.40 -24.02 34.78
N SER A 93 -0.34 -24.81 35.01
CA SER A 93 -0.32 -25.85 36.03
C SER A 93 -0.50 -25.27 37.43
N ARG A 94 0.16 -24.14 37.75
CA ARG A 94 -0.04 -23.43 39.03
C ARG A 94 -1.43 -22.83 39.20
N LEU A 95 -2.06 -22.39 38.11
CA LEU A 95 -3.42 -21.85 38.11
C LEU A 95 -4.51 -22.95 37.98
N GLY A 96 -4.14 -24.24 38.03
CA GLY A 96 -5.09 -25.36 37.96
C GLY A 96 -5.70 -25.62 36.57
N PHE A 97 -5.19 -24.99 35.52
CA PHE A 97 -5.66 -25.21 34.15
C PHE A 97 -5.03 -26.47 33.54
N LYS A 98 -5.86 -27.28 32.86
CA LYS A 98 -5.41 -28.50 32.17
C LYS A 98 -4.43 -28.13 31.04
N VAL A 99 -3.20 -28.64 31.11
CA VAL A 99 -2.19 -28.47 30.06
C VAL A 99 -2.54 -29.40 28.90
N THR A 100 -3.07 -28.83 27.83
CA THR A 100 -3.34 -29.55 26.57
C THR A 100 -2.35 -29.13 25.51
N ASN A 101 -1.80 -30.08 24.75
CA ASN A 101 -0.96 -29.78 23.59
C ASN A 101 -1.66 -28.75 22.69
N PRO A 102 -0.99 -27.65 22.31
CA PRO A 102 -1.61 -26.65 21.46
C PRO A 102 -1.98 -27.31 20.12
N PRO A 103 -3.22 -27.19 19.65
CA PRO A 103 -3.59 -27.67 18.32
C PRO A 103 -2.69 -27.00 17.27
N ARG A 104 -2.23 -27.79 16.28
CA ARG A 104 -1.55 -27.23 15.11
C ARG A 104 -2.50 -26.27 14.39
N ILE A 105 -2.27 -24.96 14.51
CA ILE A 105 -3.09 -23.93 13.86
C ILE A 105 -2.85 -24.00 12.35
N SER A 106 -3.91 -23.98 11.55
CA SER A 106 -3.78 -23.91 10.09
C SER A 106 -3.14 -22.58 9.67
N ARG A 107 -2.51 -22.52 8.50
CA ARG A 107 -1.96 -21.27 7.97
C ARG A 107 -3.04 -20.18 7.85
N LYS A 108 -4.24 -20.56 7.39
CA LYS A 108 -5.38 -19.65 7.25
C LYS A 108 -5.81 -19.06 8.59
N ALA A 109 -5.93 -19.87 9.64
CA ALA A 109 -6.28 -19.38 10.97
C ALA A 109 -5.19 -18.48 11.58
N ARG A 110 -3.90 -18.76 11.30
CA ARG A 110 -2.80 -17.86 11.67
C ARG A 110 -2.86 -16.52 10.94
N GLN A 111 -3.14 -16.54 9.64
CA GLN A 111 -3.30 -15.34 8.83
C GLN A 111 -4.45 -14.46 9.34
N GLU A 112 -5.59 -15.07 9.67
CA GLU A 112 -6.74 -14.37 10.22
C GLU A 112 -6.42 -13.76 11.60
N ALA A 113 -5.87 -14.57 12.52
CA ALA A 113 -5.51 -14.12 13.86
C ALA A 113 -4.50 -12.97 13.81
N LEU A 114 -3.50 -13.08 12.95
CA LEU A 114 -2.49 -12.03 12.80
C LEU A 114 -3.08 -10.76 12.18
N SER A 115 -3.92 -10.90 11.15
CA SER A 115 -4.57 -9.76 10.50
C SER A 115 -5.43 -9.00 11.50
N ARG A 116 -6.28 -9.71 12.27
CA ARG A 116 -7.11 -9.08 13.32
C ARG A 116 -6.28 -8.44 14.42
N PHE A 117 -5.20 -9.10 14.86
CA PHE A 117 -4.29 -8.55 15.86
C PHE A 117 -3.64 -7.23 15.42
N ILE A 118 -3.04 -7.21 14.22
CA ILE A 118 -2.42 -6.01 13.63
C ILE A 118 -3.49 -4.91 13.44
N LEU A 119 -4.70 -5.30 13.06
CA LEU A 119 -5.80 -4.38 12.84
C LEU A 119 -6.25 -3.69 14.13
N THR A 120 -6.41 -4.43 15.22
CA THR A 120 -6.76 -3.86 16.53
C THR A 120 -5.68 -2.91 17.04
N LEU A 121 -4.39 -3.25 16.88
CA LEU A 121 -3.29 -2.35 17.23
C LEU A 121 -3.33 -1.06 16.42
N SER A 122 -3.63 -1.14 15.11
CA SER A 122 -3.75 0.02 14.24
C SER A 122 -4.93 0.90 14.62
N ASP A 123 -6.10 0.31 14.89
CA ASP A 123 -7.30 1.06 15.28
C ASP A 123 -7.11 1.75 16.64
N GLN A 124 -6.47 1.08 17.61
CA GLN A 124 -6.12 1.67 18.89
C GLN A 124 -5.21 2.88 18.70
N GLN A 125 -4.12 2.73 17.94
CA GLN A 125 -3.19 3.83 17.66
C GLN A 125 -3.87 4.97 16.93
N LEU A 126 -4.79 4.68 16.00
CA LEU A 126 -5.48 5.72 15.26
C LEU A 126 -6.28 6.63 16.20
N VAL A 127 -7.03 6.04 17.13
CA VAL A 127 -7.84 6.79 18.08
C VAL A 127 -6.97 7.52 19.10
N THR A 128 -5.98 6.84 19.69
CA THR A 128 -5.10 7.46 20.71
C THR A 128 -4.20 8.55 20.10
N GLY A 129 -3.66 8.31 18.90
CA GLY A 129 -2.85 9.25 18.13
C GLY A 129 -3.64 10.49 17.69
N LEU A 130 -4.90 10.33 17.28
CA LEU A 130 -5.78 11.48 17.02
C LEU A 130 -6.12 12.22 18.31
N ALA A 131 -6.45 11.51 19.39
CA ALA A 131 -6.80 12.11 20.66
C ALA A 131 -5.66 12.96 21.23
N ILE A 132 -4.41 12.46 21.18
CA ILE A 132 -3.27 13.21 21.69
C ILE A 132 -2.95 14.44 20.84
N LEU A 133 -3.06 14.36 19.51
CA LEU A 133 -2.84 15.52 18.64
C LEU A 133 -3.96 16.56 18.78
N VAL A 134 -5.23 16.13 18.81
CA VAL A 134 -6.37 17.03 19.03
C VAL A 134 -6.26 17.69 20.41
N GLY A 135 -5.93 16.92 21.45
CA GLY A 135 -5.70 17.43 22.79
C GLY A 135 -4.54 18.44 22.84
N ALA A 136 -3.43 18.15 22.17
CA ALA A 136 -2.29 19.05 22.09
C ALA A 136 -2.64 20.37 21.40
N VAL A 137 -3.31 20.31 20.24
CA VAL A 137 -3.73 21.48 19.47
C VAL A 137 -4.80 22.29 20.21
N ALA A 138 -5.75 21.64 20.88
CA ALA A 138 -6.78 22.34 21.66
C ALA A 138 -6.20 23.09 22.87
N ASN A 139 -5.10 22.60 23.44
CA ASN A 139 -4.49 23.14 24.66
C ASN A 139 -3.18 23.92 24.41
N GLN A 140 -2.97 24.46 23.21
CA GLN A 140 -1.75 25.21 22.84
C GLN A 140 -1.42 26.41 23.75
N ARG A 141 -2.43 26.99 24.40
CA ARG A 141 -2.26 28.11 25.34
C ARG A 141 -1.69 27.69 26.69
N ILE A 142 -1.77 26.40 26.99
CA ILE A 142 -1.42 25.82 28.30
C ILE A 142 -0.15 24.97 28.16
N LEU A 143 -0.11 24.09 27.15
CA LEU A 143 0.99 23.16 26.94
C LEU A 143 2.27 23.86 26.52
N SER A 144 3.35 23.54 27.21
CA SER A 144 4.68 24.03 26.89
C SER A 144 5.20 23.44 25.58
N VAL A 145 6.21 24.09 24.99
CA VAL A 145 6.92 23.57 23.82
C VAL A 145 7.46 22.16 24.08
N TYR A 146 7.93 21.87 25.30
CA TYR A 146 8.38 20.53 25.71
C TYR A 146 7.24 19.50 25.66
N GLU A 147 6.12 19.76 26.35
CA GLU A 147 4.99 18.82 26.39
C GLU A 147 4.41 18.58 25.00
N PHE A 148 4.32 19.64 24.20
CA PHE A 148 3.83 19.58 22.82
C PHE A 148 4.79 18.77 21.92
N SER A 149 6.10 18.90 22.11
CA SER A 149 7.13 18.10 21.41
C SER A 149 7.05 16.61 21.77
N VAL A 150 6.76 16.29 23.04
CA VAL A 150 6.53 14.90 23.46
C VAL A 150 5.24 14.35 22.86
N ALA A 151 4.13 15.10 22.89
CA ALA A 151 2.87 14.72 22.25
C ALA A 151 3.05 14.43 20.74
N LEU A 152 3.81 15.28 20.04
CA LEU A 152 4.20 15.08 18.64
C LEU A 152 4.95 13.74 18.44
N SER A 153 5.91 13.44 19.32
CA SER A 153 6.71 12.21 19.25
C SER A 153 5.87 10.95 19.50
N LEU A 154 4.88 11.03 20.38
CA LEU A 154 3.93 9.93 20.62
C LEU A 154 3.04 9.69 19.40
N ALA A 155 2.50 10.75 18.81
CA ALA A 155 1.69 10.67 17.60
C ALA A 155 2.50 10.14 16.40
N TRP A 156 3.82 10.37 16.37
CA TRP A 156 4.70 9.78 15.36
C TRP A 156 4.63 8.24 15.35
N PHE A 157 4.60 7.59 16.51
CA PHE A 157 4.44 6.13 16.60
C PHE A 157 3.09 5.64 16.05
N SER A 158 2.05 6.45 16.14
CA SER A 158 0.77 6.17 15.48
C SER A 158 0.93 6.19 13.96
N SER A 159 1.61 7.21 13.43
CA SER A 159 1.92 7.30 12.00
C SER A 159 2.76 6.10 11.51
N THR A 160 3.78 5.71 12.26
CA THR A 160 4.58 4.50 11.99
C THR A 160 3.71 3.25 11.89
N THR A 161 2.80 3.08 12.86
CA THR A 161 1.84 1.96 12.89
C THR A 161 0.98 1.95 11.63
N HIS A 162 0.43 3.10 11.24
CA HIS A 162 -0.42 3.20 10.06
C HIS A 162 0.30 2.92 8.75
N LEU A 163 1.51 3.48 8.54
CA LEU A 163 2.32 3.19 7.37
C LEU A 163 2.61 1.69 7.25
N ALA A 164 3.00 1.04 8.34
CA ALA A 164 3.27 -0.39 8.35
C ALA A 164 2.00 -1.23 8.07
N THR A 165 0.86 -0.83 8.62
CA THR A 165 -0.42 -1.54 8.41
C THR A 165 -1.00 -1.36 7.01
N LEU A 166 -0.75 -0.22 6.34
CA LEU A 166 -1.15 -0.02 4.95
C LEU A 166 -0.47 -1.01 4.00
N ASP A 167 0.75 -1.45 4.32
CA ASP A 167 1.45 -2.50 3.57
C ASP A 167 0.98 -3.90 4.00
N ALA A 168 0.95 -4.18 5.31
CA ALA A 168 0.65 -5.51 5.83
C ALA A 168 -0.83 -5.93 5.68
N LEU A 169 -1.77 -4.98 5.63
CA LEU A 169 -3.21 -5.22 5.55
C LEU A 169 -3.81 -4.74 4.21
N ALA A 170 -2.99 -4.51 3.19
CA ALA A 170 -3.45 -4.06 1.88
C ALA A 170 -4.60 -4.91 1.29
N GLU A 171 -4.48 -6.24 1.27
CA GLU A 171 -5.51 -7.15 0.75
C GLU A 171 -6.79 -7.11 1.61
N TYR A 172 -6.64 -7.11 2.93
CA TYR A 172 -7.78 -6.95 3.86
C TYR A 172 -8.55 -5.65 3.60
N PHE A 173 -7.83 -4.54 3.37
CA PHE A 173 -8.44 -3.24 3.07
C PHE A 173 -9.09 -3.18 1.69
N VAL A 174 -8.56 -3.90 0.70
CA VAL A 174 -9.19 -4.03 -0.62
C VAL A 174 -10.52 -4.77 -0.49
N GLU A 175 -10.56 -5.84 0.30
CA GLU A 175 -11.78 -6.61 0.57
C GLU A 175 -12.83 -5.78 1.35
N HIS A 176 -12.39 -5.00 2.35
CA HIS A 176 -13.26 -4.24 3.25
C HIS A 176 -13.31 -2.74 2.90
N GLY A 177 -13.78 -2.41 1.70
CA GLY A 177 -13.69 -1.05 1.15
C GLY A 177 -14.33 0.09 1.96
N VAL A 178 -15.44 -0.16 2.68
CA VAL A 178 -16.11 0.87 3.51
C VAL A 178 -15.30 1.19 4.77
N VAL A 179 -14.91 0.15 5.52
CA VAL A 179 -14.10 0.29 6.74
C VAL A 179 -12.72 0.86 6.40
N ARG A 180 -12.14 0.44 5.27
CA ARG A 180 -10.91 1.04 4.74
C ARG A 180 -11.05 2.55 4.60
N ASN A 181 -12.12 3.05 3.99
CA ASN A 181 -12.27 4.50 3.76
C ASN A 181 -12.31 5.29 5.07
N TRP A 182 -13.00 4.78 6.11
CA TRP A 182 -13.01 5.39 7.44
C TRP A 182 -11.63 5.41 8.08
N ARG A 183 -10.92 4.28 8.05
CA ARG A 183 -9.56 4.17 8.59
C ARG A 183 -8.58 5.09 7.87
N VAL A 184 -8.59 5.08 6.54
CA VAL A 184 -7.75 5.97 5.72
C VAL A 184 -8.10 7.43 5.97
N GLY A 185 -9.39 7.76 6.13
CA GLY A 185 -9.82 9.10 6.53
C GLY A 185 -9.20 9.54 7.85
N GLY A 186 -9.29 8.70 8.88
CA GLY A 186 -8.63 8.96 10.17
C GLY A 186 -7.11 9.09 10.05
N MET A 187 -6.44 8.19 9.31
CA MET A 187 -5.00 8.24 9.09
C MET A 187 -4.57 9.55 8.39
N LEU A 188 -5.37 10.04 7.43
CA LEU A 188 -5.13 11.33 6.76
C LEU A 188 -5.36 12.51 7.71
N SER A 189 -6.40 12.47 8.55
CA SER A 189 -6.61 13.47 9.60
C SER A 189 -5.43 13.53 10.57
N LEU A 190 -4.94 12.36 11.01
CA LEU A 190 -3.76 12.26 11.86
C LEU A 190 -2.53 12.84 11.17
N LEU A 191 -2.31 12.50 9.89
CA LEU A 191 -1.19 13.03 9.10
C LEU A 191 -1.24 14.56 9.00
N ILE A 192 -2.41 15.16 8.74
CA ILE A 192 -2.56 16.62 8.64
C ILE A 192 -2.22 17.29 9.98
N LEU A 193 -2.77 16.77 11.08
CA LEU A 193 -2.47 17.28 12.43
C LEU A 193 -0.99 17.09 12.79
N LEU A 194 -0.39 15.96 12.41
CA LEU A 194 1.02 15.67 12.65
C LEU A 194 1.93 16.62 11.89
N ILE A 195 1.62 16.92 10.62
CA ILE A 195 2.35 17.92 9.81
C ILE A 195 2.26 19.31 10.45
N TYR A 196 1.06 19.71 10.88
CA TYR A 196 0.85 20.98 11.56
C TYR A 196 1.67 21.07 12.85
N CYS A 197 1.61 20.04 13.71
CA CYS A 197 2.35 20.00 14.96
C CYS A 197 3.87 19.98 14.75
N LEU A 198 4.35 19.23 13.75
CA LEU A 198 5.76 19.17 13.40
C LEU A 198 6.28 20.53 12.93
N ALA A 199 5.54 21.22 12.06
CA ALA A 199 5.90 22.57 11.62
C ALA A 199 5.89 23.58 12.77
N LEU A 200 4.88 23.51 13.65
CA LEU A 200 4.76 24.42 14.79
C LEU A 200 5.88 24.21 15.81
N VAL A 201 6.15 22.97 16.22
CA VAL A 201 7.27 22.62 17.11
C VAL A 201 8.59 23.10 16.51
N MET A 202 8.79 22.83 15.22
CA MET A 202 10.00 23.24 14.53
C MET A 202 10.21 24.76 14.63
N LEU A 203 9.19 25.58 14.40
CA LEU A 203 9.31 27.04 14.50
C LEU A 203 9.44 27.54 15.95
N ALA A 204 8.69 26.93 16.86
CA ALA A 204 8.64 27.32 18.27
C ALA A 204 9.97 27.06 18.99
N GLN A 205 10.58 25.89 18.78
CA GLN A 205 11.86 25.52 19.42
C GLN A 205 13.03 26.44 19.05
N LEU A 206 12.92 27.14 17.92
CA LEU A 206 13.96 28.08 17.48
C LEU A 206 13.85 29.44 18.15
N SER A 207 12.70 29.74 18.75
CA SER A 207 12.33 31.09 19.19
C SER A 207 11.95 31.15 20.66
N LEU A 208 11.58 30.02 21.28
CA LEU A 208 11.01 29.95 22.61
C LEU A 208 11.78 28.98 23.51
N ASP A 209 11.76 29.27 24.80
CA ASP A 209 12.19 28.35 25.85
C ASP A 209 11.22 27.15 25.96
N PRO A 210 11.71 25.92 26.21
CA PRO A 210 10.88 24.71 26.26
C PRO A 210 9.76 24.75 27.30
N THR A 211 9.86 25.58 28.34
CA THR A 211 8.88 25.69 29.43
C THR A 211 7.70 26.63 29.13
N VAL A 212 7.78 27.39 28.05
CA VAL A 212 6.78 28.40 27.66
C VAL A 212 5.67 27.76 26.82
N PRO A 213 4.40 28.17 26.98
CA PRO A 213 3.31 27.67 26.13
C PRO A 213 3.56 27.89 24.64
N ILE A 214 3.26 26.89 23.80
CA ILE A 214 3.58 26.95 22.37
C ILE A 214 2.83 28.08 21.64
N GLN A 215 1.64 28.48 22.13
CA GLN A 215 0.89 29.61 21.57
C GLN A 215 1.68 30.92 21.57
N CYS A 216 2.61 31.10 22.52
CA CYS A 216 3.43 32.32 22.65
C CYS A 216 4.23 32.62 21.38
N PHE A 217 4.49 31.62 20.54
CA PHE A 217 5.15 31.78 19.25
C PHE A 217 4.45 32.84 18.39
N PHE A 218 3.11 32.80 18.35
CA PHE A 218 2.30 33.75 17.57
C PHE A 218 2.28 35.16 18.18
N SER A 219 2.60 35.31 19.46
CA SER A 219 2.64 36.61 20.13
C SER A 219 3.99 37.31 19.97
N THR A 220 5.07 36.55 19.78
CA THR A 220 6.43 37.11 19.77
C THR A 220 6.85 37.83 18.49
N ASN A 221 6.12 37.73 17.37
CA ASN A 221 6.49 38.29 16.04
C ASN A 221 7.95 37.97 15.59
N LEU A 222 8.60 36.97 16.19
CA LEU A 222 9.97 36.59 15.90
C LEU A 222 9.97 35.67 14.67
N ILE A 223 10.39 36.19 13.51
CA ILE A 223 10.76 35.36 12.37
C ILE A 223 12.26 35.07 12.50
N PRO A 224 12.68 33.80 12.67
CA PRO A 224 14.09 33.46 12.78
C PRO A 224 14.85 33.86 11.51
N ASN A 225 16.01 34.52 11.65
CA ASN A 225 16.90 34.80 10.51
C ASN A 225 17.68 33.54 10.11
N PHE A 226 17.08 32.70 9.26
CA PHE A 226 17.63 31.41 8.80
C PHE A 226 19.00 31.50 8.10
N THR A 227 19.32 32.65 7.49
CA THR A 227 20.58 32.85 6.76
C THR A 227 21.78 33.13 7.67
N ALA A 228 21.55 33.53 8.93
CA ALA A 228 22.60 33.90 9.86
C ALA A 228 23.12 32.72 10.70
N ASN A 229 22.35 31.62 10.80
CA ASN A 229 22.70 30.48 11.65
C ASN A 229 22.63 29.15 10.85
N PRO A 230 23.77 28.49 10.58
CA PRO A 230 23.79 27.25 9.80
C PRO A 230 23.09 26.08 10.50
N ILE A 231 23.08 26.04 11.84
CA ILE A 231 22.39 25.00 12.61
C ILE A 231 20.88 25.12 12.43
N LEU A 232 20.38 26.36 12.45
CA LEU A 232 18.97 26.70 12.21
C LEU A 232 18.51 26.26 10.81
N ALA A 233 19.33 26.54 9.78
CA ALA A 233 19.06 26.09 8.42
C ALA A 233 19.05 24.56 8.31
N MET A 234 19.93 23.85 9.01
CA MET A 234 19.94 22.39 9.02
C MET A 234 18.70 21.78 9.70
N TYR A 235 18.23 22.37 10.79
CA TYR A 235 17.01 21.90 11.45
C TYR A 235 15.77 22.05 10.55
N LEU A 236 15.69 23.18 9.82
CA LEU A 236 14.67 23.40 8.80
C LEU A 236 14.75 22.36 7.68
N ILE A 237 15.93 22.14 7.11
CA ILE A 237 16.13 21.15 6.04
C ILE A 237 15.75 19.75 6.52
N SER A 238 16.16 19.36 7.73
CA SER A 238 15.84 18.05 8.32
C SER A 238 14.33 17.86 8.55
N THR A 239 13.64 18.92 8.97
CA THR A 239 12.18 18.88 9.15
C THR A 239 11.45 18.80 7.81
N LEU A 240 11.84 19.59 6.82
CA LEU A 240 11.28 19.53 5.46
C LEU A 240 11.50 18.15 4.82
N LEU A 241 12.68 17.59 5.03
CA LEU A 241 13.04 16.25 4.60
C LEU A 241 12.15 15.19 5.27
N THR A 242 11.97 15.28 6.58
CA THR A 242 11.10 14.38 7.35
C THR A 242 9.66 14.46 6.85
N LEU A 243 9.13 15.67 6.64
CA LEU A 243 7.81 15.92 6.07
C LEU A 243 7.67 15.30 4.67
N TYR A 244 8.69 15.46 3.84
CA TYR A 244 8.72 14.88 2.50
C TYR A 244 8.65 13.35 2.55
N ILE A 245 9.48 12.70 3.36
CA ILE A 245 9.49 11.23 3.50
C ILE A 245 8.12 10.74 4.01
N LEU A 246 7.58 11.41 5.02
CA LEU A 246 6.30 11.05 5.62
C LEU A 246 5.14 11.19 4.63
N ALA A 247 5.00 12.36 4.00
CA ALA A 247 3.90 12.65 3.08
C ALA A 247 3.91 11.73 1.85
N LEU A 248 5.09 11.49 1.27
CA LEU A 248 5.21 10.54 0.15
C LEU A 248 4.99 9.10 0.58
N GLY A 249 5.46 8.70 1.76
CA GLY A 249 5.21 7.37 2.31
C GLY A 249 3.72 7.05 2.41
N TYR A 250 2.90 8.01 2.86
CA TYR A 250 1.44 7.88 2.86
C TYR A 250 0.85 7.91 1.46
N ALA A 251 1.26 8.87 0.62
CA ALA A 251 0.72 9.03 -0.72
C ALA A 251 0.94 7.78 -1.59
N ASP A 252 2.12 7.17 -1.51
CA ASP A 252 2.46 5.98 -2.30
C ASP A 252 1.64 4.75 -1.87
N ARG A 253 1.52 4.51 -0.57
CA ARG A 253 0.74 3.38 -0.02
C ARG A 253 -0.75 3.53 -0.27
N ILE A 254 -1.31 4.72 -0.02
CA ILE A 254 -2.73 4.99 -0.28
C ILE A 254 -3.02 4.89 -1.78
N ARG A 255 -2.16 5.45 -2.65
CA ARG A 255 -2.32 5.32 -4.10
C ARG A 255 -2.29 3.86 -4.52
N ALA A 256 -1.34 3.07 -4.05
CA ALA A 256 -1.25 1.64 -4.35
C ALA A 256 -2.51 0.89 -3.90
N LEU A 257 -3.01 1.18 -2.70
CA LEU A 257 -4.21 0.57 -2.13
C LEU A 257 -5.47 0.82 -2.98
N TYR A 258 -5.75 2.09 -3.34
CA TYR A 258 -6.94 2.44 -4.12
C TYR A 258 -6.79 2.09 -5.61
N HIS A 259 -5.57 2.05 -6.13
CA HIS A 259 -5.32 1.62 -7.50
C HIS A 259 -5.64 0.14 -7.72
N SER A 260 -5.43 -0.71 -6.69
CA SER A 260 -5.79 -2.13 -6.73
C SER A 260 -7.32 -2.38 -6.76
N THR A 261 -8.12 -1.48 -6.17
CA THR A 261 -9.60 -1.62 -6.08
C THR A 261 -10.37 -0.97 -7.23
N ALA A 262 -9.72 -0.13 -8.05
CA ALA A 262 -10.35 0.52 -9.20
C ALA A 262 -11.00 -0.43 -10.25
N PRO A 263 -10.48 -1.64 -10.56
CA PRO A 263 -11.10 -2.51 -11.56
C PRO A 263 -12.47 -3.08 -11.12
N ASP A 264 -12.71 -3.31 -9.83
CA ASP A 264 -13.92 -4.00 -9.37
C ASP A 264 -15.12 -3.06 -9.15
N LYS A 265 -14.87 -1.80 -8.80
CA LYS A 265 -15.93 -0.77 -8.72
C LYS A 265 -16.51 -0.43 -10.09
N LEU A 266 -15.69 -0.44 -11.14
CA LEU A 266 -16.17 -0.19 -12.50
C LEU A 266 -16.99 -1.38 -13.02
N LYS A 267 -16.57 -2.62 -12.75
CA LYS A 267 -17.32 -3.84 -13.11
C LYS A 267 -18.69 -3.92 -12.43
N SER A 268 -18.74 -3.62 -11.12
CA SER A 268 -19.99 -3.63 -10.35
C SER A 268 -20.93 -2.48 -10.72
N GLN A 269 -20.42 -1.28 -11.01
CA GLN A 269 -21.25 -0.17 -11.48
C GLN A 269 -21.75 -0.35 -12.92
N LEU A 270 -20.96 -0.96 -13.80
CA LEU A 270 -21.41 -1.32 -15.15
C LEU A 270 -22.49 -2.41 -15.11
N ALA A 271 -22.32 -3.44 -14.26
CA ALA A 271 -23.34 -4.48 -14.08
C ALA A 271 -24.64 -3.96 -13.41
N ALA A 272 -24.55 -2.93 -12.58
CA ALA A 272 -25.71 -2.26 -11.99
C ALA A 272 -26.41 -1.31 -12.99
N ALA A 273 -25.65 -0.63 -13.85
CA ALA A 273 -26.19 0.21 -14.93
C ALA A 273 -26.90 -0.61 -16.01
N GLU A 274 -26.49 -1.86 -16.22
CA GLU A 274 -27.12 -2.80 -17.16
C GLU A 274 -28.50 -3.28 -16.70
N LYS A 275 -28.85 -3.10 -15.41
CA LYS A 275 -30.14 -3.52 -14.83
C LYS A 275 -31.19 -2.41 -14.69
N SER A 276 -30.91 -1.18 -15.14
CA SER A 276 -31.89 -0.08 -15.12
C SER A 276 -32.69 -0.02 -16.43
N PRO A 277 -34.01 -0.34 -16.45
CA PRO A 277 -34.71 -0.53 -17.73
C PRO A 277 -35.24 0.76 -18.38
N ARG A 278 -34.92 1.96 -17.90
CA ARG A 278 -35.82 3.11 -18.19
C ARG A 278 -35.23 4.42 -18.71
N LEU A 279 -33.95 4.51 -19.10
CA LEU A 279 -33.48 5.80 -19.64
C LEU A 279 -32.26 5.74 -20.56
N PHE A 280 -32.26 4.89 -21.59
CA PHE A 280 -31.35 5.09 -22.73
C PHE A 280 -31.92 4.44 -23.99
N LYS A 281 -32.78 5.18 -24.72
CA LYS A 281 -33.23 4.76 -26.06
C LYS A 281 -32.99 5.80 -27.16
N ILE A 282 -32.34 6.93 -26.87
CA ILE A 282 -32.04 7.93 -27.89
C ILE A 282 -30.63 8.52 -27.60
N LYS A 283 -29.70 8.34 -28.55
CA LYS A 283 -28.24 8.64 -28.53
C LYS A 283 -27.28 7.58 -27.96
N SER A 284 -27.40 6.31 -28.38
CA SER A 284 -26.38 5.27 -28.13
C SER A 284 -25.55 4.88 -29.36
N GLN A 285 -25.67 5.55 -30.51
CA GLN A 285 -24.77 5.33 -31.63
C GLN A 285 -23.51 6.19 -31.46
N ILE A 286 -22.37 5.52 -31.25
CA ILE A 286 -21.01 6.07 -31.17
C ILE A 286 -20.71 6.89 -29.90
N ARG A 287 -20.75 6.24 -28.74
CA ARG A 287 -19.74 6.53 -27.69
C ARG A 287 -18.84 5.30 -27.56
N PRO A 288 -17.55 5.38 -27.92
CA PRO A 288 -16.63 4.28 -27.65
C PRO A 288 -16.63 4.03 -26.13
N LYS A 289 -17.05 2.82 -25.75
CA LYS A 289 -17.01 2.34 -24.36
C LYS A 289 -15.58 2.58 -23.85
N ALA A 290 -15.39 3.29 -22.73
CA ALA A 290 -14.03 3.60 -22.25
C ALA A 290 -13.19 2.29 -22.13
N PRO A 291 -11.90 2.32 -22.50
CA PRO A 291 -11.03 1.14 -22.38
C PRO A 291 -11.01 0.65 -20.94
N ASP A 292 -11.07 -0.68 -20.73
CA ASP A 292 -11.07 -1.25 -19.39
C ASP A 292 -9.72 -0.94 -18.72
N ARG A 293 -9.76 -0.11 -17.66
CA ARG A 293 -8.58 0.33 -16.93
C ARG A 293 -7.78 -0.85 -16.37
N ALA A 294 -8.44 -1.97 -16.05
CA ALA A 294 -7.79 -3.19 -15.60
C ALA A 294 -6.90 -3.79 -16.71
N GLU A 295 -7.41 -3.77 -17.94
CA GLU A 295 -6.74 -4.30 -19.12
C GLU A 295 -5.51 -3.47 -19.48
N VAL A 296 -5.67 -2.13 -19.51
CA VAL A 296 -4.57 -1.19 -19.75
C VAL A 296 -3.46 -1.36 -18.71
N LEU A 297 -3.84 -1.55 -17.44
CA LEU A 297 -2.88 -1.77 -16.36
C LEU A 297 -2.13 -3.10 -16.50
N ALA A 298 -2.82 -4.18 -16.89
CA ALA A 298 -2.18 -5.47 -17.13
C ALA A 298 -1.13 -5.38 -18.25
N GLU A 299 -1.46 -4.70 -19.34
CA GLU A 299 -0.54 -4.47 -20.47
C GLU A 299 0.68 -3.63 -20.07
N VAL A 300 0.48 -2.58 -19.27
CA VAL A 300 1.60 -1.74 -18.81
C VAL A 300 2.53 -2.52 -17.88
N ARG A 301 2.00 -3.31 -16.94
CA ARG A 301 2.80 -4.16 -16.04
C ARG A 301 3.62 -5.19 -16.82
N SER A 302 3.03 -5.89 -17.78
CA SER A 302 3.77 -6.88 -18.59
C SER A 302 4.89 -6.21 -19.38
N SER A 303 4.62 -5.03 -19.95
CA SER A 303 5.59 -4.24 -20.71
C SER A 303 6.75 -3.74 -19.86
N GLU A 304 6.52 -3.39 -18.59
CA GLU A 304 7.55 -2.98 -17.65
C GLU A 304 8.43 -4.16 -17.21
N ARG A 305 7.81 -5.30 -16.91
CA ARG A 305 8.51 -6.55 -16.58
C ARG A 305 9.44 -6.98 -17.71
N LEU A 306 8.90 -7.07 -18.94
CA LEU A 306 9.66 -7.48 -20.12
C LEU A 306 10.86 -6.56 -20.39
N ARG A 307 10.67 -5.24 -20.29
CA ARG A 307 11.77 -4.28 -20.48
C ARG A 307 12.84 -4.39 -19.42
N SER A 308 12.45 -4.60 -18.16
CA SER A 308 13.40 -4.80 -17.07
C SER A 308 14.26 -6.04 -17.34
N LEU A 309 13.65 -7.16 -17.73
CA LEU A 309 14.38 -8.38 -18.11
C LEU A 309 15.30 -8.14 -19.31
N LYS A 310 14.82 -7.50 -20.39
CA LYS A 310 15.66 -7.17 -21.56
C LYS A 310 16.86 -6.28 -21.18
N ARG A 311 16.68 -5.30 -20.29
CA ARG A 311 17.78 -4.44 -19.79
C ARG A 311 18.80 -5.25 -19.00
N ILE A 312 18.34 -6.16 -18.14
CA ILE A 312 19.22 -7.03 -17.36
C ILE A 312 19.99 -7.99 -18.28
N MET A 313 19.33 -8.61 -19.27
CA MET A 313 19.99 -9.47 -20.26
C MET A 313 21.08 -8.71 -21.03
N LYS A 314 20.78 -7.51 -21.53
CA LYS A 314 21.75 -6.65 -22.23
C LYS A 314 22.89 -6.22 -21.32
N ALA A 315 22.61 -5.90 -20.05
CA ALA A 315 23.63 -5.57 -19.08
C ALA A 315 24.51 -6.79 -18.75
N SER A 316 23.94 -7.99 -18.66
CA SER A 316 24.65 -9.23 -18.40
C SER A 316 25.67 -9.55 -19.49
N ALA A 317 25.41 -9.14 -20.73
CA ALA A 317 26.37 -9.25 -21.83
C ALA A 317 27.53 -8.24 -21.74
N LYS A 318 27.36 -7.11 -21.03
CA LYS A 318 28.35 -6.03 -20.95
C LYS A 318 29.15 -6.02 -19.66
N SER A 319 28.49 -6.11 -18.51
CA SER A 319 29.13 -6.04 -17.19
C SER A 319 28.33 -6.82 -16.15
N LYS A 320 29.02 -7.72 -15.45
CA LYS A 320 28.44 -8.53 -14.36
C LYS A 320 27.94 -7.65 -13.21
N TRP A 321 28.63 -6.56 -12.91
CA TRP A 321 28.26 -5.65 -11.82
C TRP A 321 26.98 -4.88 -12.12
N THR A 322 26.85 -4.30 -13.31
CA THR A 322 25.63 -3.57 -13.70
C THR A 322 24.43 -4.51 -13.80
N ALA A 323 24.64 -5.74 -14.30
CA ALA A 323 23.61 -6.77 -14.31
C ALA A 323 23.14 -7.15 -12.90
N LYS A 324 24.06 -7.35 -11.95
CA LYS A 324 23.72 -7.62 -10.54
C LYS A 324 22.96 -6.48 -9.89
N LEU A 325 23.37 -5.22 -10.13
CA LEU A 325 22.69 -4.05 -9.57
C LEU A 325 21.26 -3.90 -10.11
N LEU A 326 21.07 -4.06 -11.42
CA LEU A 326 19.76 -4.01 -12.06
C LEU A 326 18.85 -5.17 -11.62
N THR A 327 19.42 -6.38 -11.51
CA THR A 327 18.72 -7.57 -11.00
C THR A 327 18.24 -7.35 -9.57
N SER A 328 19.14 -6.91 -8.69
CA SER A 328 18.84 -6.58 -7.30
C SER A 328 17.72 -5.54 -7.21
N SER A 329 17.79 -4.46 -8.01
CA SER A 329 16.73 -3.44 -8.03
C SER A 329 15.39 -3.99 -8.49
N TYR A 330 15.37 -4.78 -9.56
CA TYR A 330 14.16 -5.34 -10.12
C TYR A 330 13.45 -6.25 -9.11
N GLN A 331 14.20 -7.15 -8.47
CA GLN A 331 13.63 -8.12 -7.54
C GLN A 331 13.26 -7.49 -6.18
N TYR A 332 14.08 -6.55 -5.67
CA TYR A 332 13.82 -5.87 -4.39
C TYR A 332 12.58 -4.98 -4.45
N ASN A 333 12.44 -4.17 -5.50
CA ASN A 333 11.37 -3.16 -5.56
C ASN A 333 9.94 -3.74 -5.59
N GLY A 334 9.79 -5.01 -5.96
CA GLY A 334 8.52 -5.73 -5.94
C GLY A 334 8.39 -6.68 -4.75
N SER A 335 9.27 -6.59 -3.75
CA SER A 335 9.26 -7.46 -2.56
C SER A 335 8.57 -6.78 -1.38
N PHE A 336 8.02 -7.58 -0.47
CA PHE A 336 7.50 -7.06 0.80
C PHE A 336 8.63 -6.42 1.64
N LEU A 337 9.86 -6.93 1.52
CA LEU A 337 11.04 -6.36 2.18
C LEU A 337 11.30 -4.89 1.83
N ALA A 338 10.90 -4.42 0.64
CA ALA A 338 11.08 -3.02 0.27
C ALA A 338 10.23 -2.06 1.12
N SER A 339 9.10 -2.51 1.66
CA SER A 339 8.28 -1.73 2.60
C SER A 339 8.92 -1.63 3.99
N MET A 340 9.74 -2.62 4.38
CA MET A 340 10.36 -2.65 5.72
C MET A 340 11.34 -1.51 5.95
N SER A 341 11.98 -0.97 4.91
CA SER A 341 12.97 0.11 5.06
C SER A 341 12.32 1.43 5.49
N ASP A 342 11.16 1.78 4.95
CA ASP A 342 10.36 2.94 5.42
C ASP A 342 9.91 2.77 6.87
N THR A 343 9.48 1.55 7.24
CA THR A 343 9.09 1.25 8.62
C THR A 343 10.28 1.38 9.57
N ALA A 344 11.46 0.93 9.15
CA ALA A 344 12.70 1.04 9.92
C ALA A 344 13.13 2.51 10.12
N PHE A 345 13.02 3.34 9.08
CA PHE A 345 13.20 4.79 9.19
C PHE A 345 12.22 5.41 10.19
N SER A 346 10.93 5.09 10.06
CA SER A 346 9.89 5.71 10.89
C SER A 346 10.04 5.33 12.36
N ILE A 347 10.34 4.07 12.68
CA ILE A 347 10.65 3.65 14.06
C ILE A 347 11.90 4.34 14.58
N SER A 348 13.01 4.32 13.82
CA SER A 348 14.27 4.86 14.32
C SER A 348 14.19 6.37 14.53
N TYR A 349 13.46 7.09 13.66
CA TYR A 349 13.15 8.50 13.81
C TYR A 349 12.29 8.77 15.05
N GLY A 350 11.21 8.01 15.26
CA GLY A 350 10.36 8.19 16.45
C GLY A 350 11.12 7.96 17.75
N ILE A 351 11.96 6.92 17.80
CA ILE A 351 12.82 6.63 18.96
C ILE A 351 13.83 7.75 19.18
N SER A 352 14.54 8.18 18.12
CA SER A 352 15.54 9.23 18.26
C SER A 352 14.92 10.58 18.63
N GLN A 353 13.69 10.87 18.17
CA GLN A 353 12.95 12.07 18.54
C GLN A 353 12.57 12.09 20.02
N VAL A 354 12.03 10.97 20.54
CA VAL A 354 11.75 10.83 21.98
C VAL A 354 13.03 11.00 22.78
N ILE A 355 14.13 10.38 22.32
CA ILE A 355 15.41 10.49 23.03
C ILE A 355 15.93 11.93 23.02
N ALA A 356 15.85 12.60 21.88
CA ALA A 356 16.27 13.98 21.73
C ALA A 356 15.53 14.89 22.71
N TYR A 357 14.20 14.84 22.73
CA TYR A 357 13.41 15.74 23.57
C TYR A 357 13.45 15.38 25.06
N ARG A 358 13.57 14.09 25.41
CA ARG A 358 13.42 13.64 26.80
C ARG A 358 14.73 13.51 27.58
N TRP A 359 15.81 13.13 26.90
CA TRP A 359 17.07 12.77 27.57
C TRP A 359 18.27 13.57 27.10
N LEU A 360 18.24 14.15 25.90
CA LEU A 360 19.39 14.88 25.35
C LEU A 360 19.22 16.40 25.34
N ASP A 361 18.02 16.91 25.61
CA ASP A 361 17.79 18.34 25.75
C ASP A 361 18.22 18.77 27.17
N ASP A 362 19.36 19.43 27.29
CA ASP A 362 19.93 19.90 28.55
C ASP A 362 19.02 20.92 29.27
N ASP A 363 18.12 21.56 28.52
CA ASP A 363 17.10 22.47 29.05
C ASP A 363 15.78 21.75 29.37
N ALA A 364 15.70 20.43 29.19
CA ALA A 364 14.50 19.66 29.53
C ALA A 364 14.25 19.70 31.05
N PRO A 365 13.05 20.15 31.47
CA PRO A 365 12.72 20.21 32.89
C PRO A 365 12.69 18.81 33.49
N THR A 366 13.47 18.61 34.55
CA THR A 366 13.58 17.35 35.32
C THR A 366 12.38 17.19 36.25
N GLY A 367 11.16 17.24 35.68
CA GLY A 367 9.94 16.92 36.40
C GLY A 367 9.91 15.43 36.73
N ASN A 368 10.04 15.09 38.00
CA ASN A 368 10.12 13.73 38.50
C ASN A 368 8.71 13.09 38.53
N GLY A 369 8.08 12.94 37.35
CA GLY A 369 6.76 12.33 37.13
C GLY A 369 6.76 10.81 37.33
N SER A 370 7.27 10.37 38.49
CA SER A 370 7.39 8.97 38.90
C SER A 370 6.06 8.36 39.38
N ALA A 371 5.06 9.21 39.69
CA ALA A 371 3.71 8.77 39.96
C ALA A 371 2.98 8.46 38.65
N ILE A 372 2.52 7.21 38.50
CA ILE A 372 1.66 6.80 37.39
C ILE A 372 0.22 7.19 37.76
N ASP A 373 -0.33 8.20 37.09
CA ASP A 373 -1.72 8.62 37.28
C ASP A 373 -2.69 7.83 36.37
N PHE A 374 -4.00 7.97 36.59
CA PHE A 374 -5.07 7.30 35.85
C PHE A 374 -4.95 7.49 34.32
N GLY A 375 -4.58 8.69 33.87
CA GLY A 375 -4.36 8.99 32.45
C GLY A 375 -3.20 8.21 31.83
N GLN A 376 -2.21 7.81 32.63
CA GLN A 376 -1.09 6.95 32.19
C GLN A 376 -1.43 5.46 32.23
N ILE A 377 -2.30 5.03 33.16
CA ILE A 377 -2.74 3.62 33.29
C ILE A 377 -3.68 3.24 32.15
N THR A 378 -4.58 4.15 31.76
CA THR A 378 -5.60 3.90 30.73
C THR A 378 -5.01 3.36 29.41
N PRO A 379 -4.04 4.03 28.76
CA PRO A 379 -3.48 3.53 27.51
C PRO A 379 -2.68 2.23 27.66
N LEU A 380 -2.12 1.95 28.84
CA LEU A 380 -1.48 0.65 29.14
C LEU A 380 -2.51 -0.48 29.19
N PHE A 381 -3.66 -0.26 29.83
CA PHE A 381 -4.73 -1.27 29.88
C PHE A 381 -5.35 -1.53 28.51
N LEU A 382 -5.42 -0.53 27.63
CA LEU A 382 -5.92 -0.73 26.27
C LEU A 382 -5.07 -1.73 25.46
N LEU A 383 -3.79 -1.94 25.81
CA LEU A 383 -2.93 -2.98 25.19
C LEU A 383 -3.45 -4.41 25.40
N VAL A 384 -4.36 -4.62 26.35
CA VAL A 384 -4.98 -5.93 26.58
C VAL A 384 -5.94 -6.29 25.44
N LEU A 385 -6.56 -5.31 24.78
CA LEU A 385 -7.57 -5.54 23.73
C LEU A 385 -7.02 -6.36 22.54
N PRO A 386 -5.87 -6.00 21.92
CA PRO A 386 -5.28 -6.84 20.87
C PRO A 386 -5.04 -8.28 21.32
N ILE A 387 -4.60 -8.50 22.55
CA ILE A 387 -4.32 -9.85 23.09
C ILE A 387 -5.61 -10.65 23.20
N LEU A 388 -6.70 -10.04 23.67
CA LEU A 388 -8.01 -10.69 23.75
C LEU A 388 -8.54 -11.07 22.36
N VAL A 389 -8.41 -10.17 21.37
CA VAL A 389 -8.81 -10.45 19.97
C VAL A 389 -8.01 -11.62 19.39
N ALA A 390 -6.68 -11.64 19.61
CA ALA A 390 -5.86 -12.77 19.15
C ALA A 390 -6.23 -14.08 19.85
N ALA A 391 -6.59 -14.03 21.13
CA ALA A 391 -7.05 -15.19 21.88
C ALA A 391 -8.40 -15.70 21.37
N GLU A 392 -9.35 -14.80 21.07
CA GLU A 392 -10.66 -15.13 20.50
C GLU A 392 -10.51 -15.93 19.20
N VAL A 393 -9.75 -15.42 18.23
CA VAL A 393 -9.51 -16.13 16.95
C VAL A 393 -8.82 -17.47 17.17
N TYR A 394 -7.90 -17.56 18.13
CA TYR A 394 -7.23 -18.82 18.45
C TYR A 394 -8.20 -19.88 18.98
N TYR A 395 -9.16 -19.48 19.83
CA TYR A 395 -10.16 -20.38 20.37
C TYR A 395 -11.27 -20.72 19.37
N GLU A 396 -11.71 -19.77 18.53
CA GLU A 396 -12.62 -20.03 17.40
C GLU A 396 -12.06 -21.12 16.48
N ALA A 397 -10.80 -20.97 16.06
CA ALA A 397 -10.12 -21.94 15.20
C ALA A 397 -9.90 -23.32 15.85
N LYS A 398 -9.98 -23.40 17.19
CA LYS A 398 -9.91 -24.66 17.94
C LYS A 398 -11.27 -25.36 17.97
N ASP A 399 -12.36 -24.61 18.11
CA ASP A 399 -13.71 -25.17 18.16
C ASP A 399 -14.20 -25.68 16.81
N ASP A 400 -13.77 -25.09 15.69
CA ASP A 400 -14.01 -25.58 14.33
C ASP A 400 -13.43 -26.99 14.04
N LYS A 401 -12.54 -27.50 14.91
CA LYS A 401 -11.99 -28.87 14.80
C LYS A 401 -12.83 -29.93 15.51
N LYS A 402 -13.93 -29.59 16.19
CA LYS A 402 -14.90 -30.59 16.64
C LYS A 402 -15.66 -31.07 15.39
N PRO A 403 -15.71 -32.38 15.10
CA PRO A 403 -16.37 -32.87 13.90
C PRO A 403 -17.87 -32.58 14.01
N SER A 404 -18.33 -31.54 13.33
CA SER A 404 -19.74 -31.35 13.02
C SER A 404 -20.07 -32.34 11.91
N SER A 405 -20.63 -33.48 12.33
CA SER A 405 -21.27 -34.45 11.45
C SER A 405 -22.47 -33.80 10.74
N ARG A 406 -22.26 -33.25 9.54
CA ARG A 406 -23.24 -33.13 8.44
C ARG A 406 -22.67 -32.37 7.25
N HIS A 407 -22.08 -33.12 6.31
CA HIS A 407 -22.56 -33.29 4.94
C HIS A 407 -21.44 -33.88 4.09
N GLN A 408 -21.54 -35.19 3.94
CA GLN A 408 -20.91 -35.97 2.88
C GLN A 408 -21.75 -35.80 1.61
N GLN A 409 -21.08 -35.55 0.50
CA GLN A 409 -21.35 -35.95 -0.88
C GLN A 409 -20.65 -34.92 -1.78
N ASP A 410 -19.87 -35.23 -2.80
CA ASP A 410 -19.22 -36.44 -3.31
C ASP A 410 -18.41 -35.83 -4.48
N GLU A 411 -17.10 -36.08 -4.60
CA GLU A 411 -16.52 -36.32 -5.92
C GLU A 411 -15.11 -36.91 -5.82
N SER A 412 -15.05 -38.12 -6.35
CA SER A 412 -13.97 -39.08 -6.33
C SER A 412 -12.80 -38.72 -7.22
N THR A 413 -11.62 -38.96 -6.68
CA THR A 413 -10.31 -39.00 -7.32
C THR A 413 -10.21 -40.25 -8.21
N VAL A 414 -9.75 -40.12 -9.46
CA VAL A 414 -9.28 -41.26 -10.26
C VAL A 414 -7.79 -41.07 -10.54
N GLU A 415 -7.03 -42.01 -10.01
CA GLU A 415 -5.61 -42.26 -10.19
C GLU A 415 -5.47 -43.22 -11.38
N GLU A 416 -4.62 -42.93 -12.37
CA GLU A 416 -4.24 -43.94 -13.38
C GLU A 416 -2.74 -43.91 -13.69
N LYS A 417 -2.19 -45.13 -13.79
CA LYS A 417 -0.79 -45.58 -13.76
C LYS A 417 -0.13 -45.55 -15.15
N ALA A 418 1.19 -45.34 -15.19
CA ALA A 418 2.10 -45.74 -16.29
C ALA A 418 2.29 -47.30 -16.33
N PRO A 419 2.97 -47.99 -17.30
CA PRO A 419 4.06 -47.60 -18.25
C PRO A 419 3.92 -48.34 -19.65
N PRO A 420 4.93 -48.63 -20.53
CA PRO A 420 6.41 -48.48 -20.48
C PRO A 420 7.12 -47.95 -21.77
N ALA A 421 8.46 -47.93 -21.66
CA ALA A 421 9.46 -47.41 -22.59
C ALA A 421 9.63 -48.21 -23.90
N VAL A 422 10.02 -47.53 -24.99
CA VAL A 422 10.78 -48.07 -26.13
C VAL A 422 11.76 -47.01 -26.67
N SER A 423 12.93 -47.49 -27.06
CA SER A 423 14.14 -46.77 -27.48
C SER A 423 14.21 -46.44 -28.99
N SER A 424 14.96 -45.37 -29.31
CA SER A 424 15.84 -45.17 -30.48
C SER A 424 15.26 -45.02 -31.91
N ASN A 425 15.36 -43.82 -32.51
CA ASN A 425 16.36 -43.51 -33.58
C ASN A 425 16.20 -42.10 -34.18
N GLN A 426 17.33 -41.51 -34.58
CA GLN A 426 17.48 -40.25 -35.32
C GLN A 426 16.97 -40.38 -36.77
N HIS A 427 16.37 -39.32 -37.35
CA HIS A 427 16.91 -38.53 -38.46
C HIS A 427 15.87 -37.57 -39.08
N THR A 428 16.33 -36.35 -39.36
CA THR A 428 15.92 -35.39 -40.42
C THR A 428 14.47 -34.91 -40.52
N GLY A 429 14.34 -33.58 -40.64
CA GLY A 429 13.11 -32.82 -40.51
C GLY A 429 12.06 -33.09 -41.58
N THR A 430 10.81 -33.15 -41.12
CA THR A 430 9.62 -32.61 -41.80
C THR A 430 8.53 -32.46 -40.71
N LEU A 431 7.99 -31.25 -40.52
CA LEU A 431 6.96 -30.96 -39.52
C LEU A 431 5.66 -31.72 -39.86
N THR A 432 5.21 -32.62 -38.98
CA THR A 432 3.97 -33.39 -39.16
C THR A 432 2.75 -32.71 -38.49
N PRO A 433 1.52 -32.90 -39.01
CA PRO A 433 0.29 -32.24 -38.52
C PRO A 433 -0.07 -32.50 -37.05
N SER A 434 0.42 -33.59 -36.44
CA SER A 434 0.19 -33.93 -35.03
C SER A 434 1.04 -33.13 -34.05
N ALA A 435 2.25 -32.70 -34.44
CA ALA A 435 3.10 -31.82 -33.63
C ALA A 435 2.50 -30.41 -33.55
N ILE A 436 1.90 -29.94 -34.64
CA ILE A 436 1.25 -28.64 -34.79
C ILE A 436 0.04 -28.50 -33.87
N THR A 437 -0.77 -29.55 -33.74
CA THR A 437 -1.95 -29.57 -32.84
C THR A 437 -1.56 -29.56 -31.37
N ASN A 438 -0.50 -30.29 -31.00
CA ASN A 438 0.03 -30.32 -29.64
C ASN A 438 0.63 -28.97 -29.20
N GLU A 439 1.35 -28.27 -30.07
CA GLU A 439 1.89 -26.93 -29.77
C GLU A 439 0.79 -25.87 -29.66
N ALA A 440 -0.21 -25.90 -30.52
CA ALA A 440 -1.36 -25.00 -30.45
C ALA A 440 -2.14 -25.17 -29.13
N GLN A 441 -2.30 -26.42 -28.66
CA GLN A 441 -2.93 -26.72 -27.38
C GLN A 441 -2.07 -26.27 -26.18
N LYS A 442 -0.75 -26.45 -26.27
CA LYS A 442 0.21 -25.94 -25.28
C LYS A 442 0.15 -24.41 -25.19
N TYR A 443 0.13 -23.71 -26.32
CA TYR A 443 -0.02 -22.25 -26.38
C TYR A 443 -1.29 -21.80 -25.65
N LYS A 444 -2.45 -22.38 -26.00
CA LYS A 444 -3.75 -22.00 -25.41
C LYS A 444 -3.77 -22.15 -23.88
N LYS A 445 -3.17 -23.23 -23.36
CA LYS A 445 -3.03 -23.47 -21.91
C LYS A 445 -2.13 -22.44 -21.21
N MET A 446 -1.12 -21.92 -21.91
CA MET A 446 -0.11 -21.03 -21.35
C MET A 446 -0.44 -19.54 -21.46
N ILE A 447 -1.49 -19.16 -22.22
CA ILE A 447 -1.94 -17.77 -22.40
C ILE A 447 -1.99 -16.95 -21.08
N PRO A 448 -2.57 -17.45 -19.96
CA PRO A 448 -2.65 -16.67 -18.72
C PRO A 448 -1.26 -16.29 -18.15
N GLU A 449 -0.29 -17.19 -18.24
CA GLU A 449 1.08 -16.94 -17.79
C GLU A 449 1.87 -16.10 -18.80
N MET A 450 1.69 -16.34 -20.09
CA MET A 450 2.35 -15.56 -21.14
C MET A 450 1.91 -14.10 -21.11
N LYS A 451 0.64 -13.82 -20.78
CA LYS A 451 0.13 -12.45 -20.59
C LYS A 451 0.88 -11.65 -19.52
N LYS A 452 1.60 -12.30 -18.60
CA LYS A 452 2.45 -11.60 -17.62
C LYS A 452 3.71 -10.97 -18.23
N TYR A 453 4.10 -11.38 -19.44
CA TYR A 453 5.30 -10.92 -20.15
C TYR A 453 4.97 -10.26 -21.48
N LEU A 454 4.07 -10.87 -22.25
CA LEU A 454 3.81 -10.59 -23.67
C LEU A 454 2.32 -10.27 -23.92
N TYR A 455 1.72 -9.46 -23.03
CA TYR A 455 0.28 -9.16 -23.07
C TYR A 455 -0.17 -8.61 -24.42
N ARG A 456 0.59 -7.64 -24.94
CA ARG A 456 0.28 -6.94 -26.18
C ARG A 456 0.42 -7.88 -27.37
N GLU A 457 1.52 -8.62 -27.43
CA GLU A 457 1.83 -9.53 -28.51
C GLU A 457 0.80 -10.66 -28.62
N ILE A 458 0.28 -11.15 -27.49
CA ILE A 458 -0.81 -12.13 -27.46
C ILE A 458 -2.10 -11.51 -28.02
N LYS A 459 -2.43 -10.27 -27.64
CA LYS A 459 -3.64 -9.58 -28.13
C LYS A 459 -3.58 -9.34 -29.64
N GLU A 460 -2.42 -8.95 -30.16
CA GLU A 460 -2.19 -8.77 -31.60
C GLU A 460 -2.36 -10.10 -32.35
N ILE A 461 -1.82 -11.21 -31.83
CA ILE A 461 -2.03 -12.54 -32.45
C ILE A 461 -3.49 -12.98 -32.40
N GLN A 462 -4.20 -12.75 -31.29
CA GLN A 462 -5.62 -13.09 -31.19
C GLN A 462 -6.46 -12.32 -32.23
N LYS A 463 -6.10 -11.06 -32.51
CA LYS A 463 -6.73 -10.27 -33.57
C LYS A 463 -6.42 -10.85 -34.96
N GLN A 464 -5.16 -11.22 -35.21
CA GLN A 464 -4.73 -11.84 -36.47
C GLN A 464 -5.39 -13.19 -36.73
N GLU A 465 -5.55 -14.01 -35.68
CA GLU A 465 -6.27 -15.29 -35.75
C GLU A 465 -7.74 -15.10 -36.09
N ALA A 466 -8.40 -14.08 -35.54
CA ALA A 466 -9.79 -13.77 -35.86
C ALA A 466 -9.99 -13.26 -37.30
N SER A 467 -8.97 -12.64 -37.91
CA SER A 467 -9.02 -12.13 -39.28
C SER A 467 -8.49 -13.10 -40.34
N ALA A 468 -7.84 -14.21 -39.96
CA ALA A 468 -7.23 -15.14 -40.90
C ALA A 468 -8.30 -16.00 -41.59
N ALA A 469 -8.44 -15.87 -42.91
CA ALA A 469 -9.40 -16.62 -43.71
C ALA A 469 -8.72 -17.64 -44.64
N THR A 470 -7.43 -17.46 -44.92
CA THR A 470 -6.68 -18.29 -45.88
C THR A 470 -5.69 -19.22 -45.18
N ALA A 471 -5.41 -20.38 -45.79
CA ALA A 471 -4.42 -21.34 -45.30
C ALA A 471 -3.01 -20.75 -45.02
N PRO A 472 -2.42 -19.87 -45.87
CA PRO A 472 -1.13 -19.24 -45.58
C PRO A 472 -1.20 -18.25 -44.40
N GLU A 473 -2.31 -17.53 -44.22
CA GLU A 473 -2.49 -16.65 -43.05
C GLU A 473 -2.56 -17.46 -41.75
N LEU A 474 -3.28 -18.59 -41.77
CA LEU A 474 -3.37 -19.48 -40.62
C LEU A 474 -2.01 -20.11 -40.27
N ALA A 475 -1.20 -20.46 -41.27
CA ALA A 475 0.16 -20.95 -41.08
C ALA A 475 1.09 -19.88 -40.45
N SER A 476 1.00 -18.64 -40.91
CA SER A 476 1.74 -17.49 -40.35
C SER A 476 1.36 -17.19 -38.89
N VAL A 477 0.05 -17.23 -38.57
CA VAL A 477 -0.44 -17.08 -37.19
C VAL A 477 0.14 -18.18 -36.30
N LEU A 478 0.20 -19.42 -36.80
CA LEU A 478 0.70 -20.56 -36.06
C LEU A 478 2.21 -20.46 -35.79
N GLU A 479 3.01 -20.06 -36.79
CA GLU A 479 4.44 -19.79 -36.63
C GLU A 479 4.70 -18.72 -35.55
N ARG A 480 3.92 -17.63 -35.58
CA ARG A 480 4.05 -16.55 -34.60
C ARG A 480 3.65 -16.98 -33.18
N LYS A 481 2.68 -17.88 -33.03
CA LYS A 481 2.33 -18.49 -31.74
C LYS A 481 3.49 -19.33 -31.19
N THR A 482 4.13 -20.14 -32.02
CA THR A 482 5.31 -20.93 -31.62
C THR A 482 6.48 -20.03 -31.23
N GLN A 483 6.73 -18.94 -31.97
CA GLN A 483 7.76 -17.97 -31.60
C GLN A 483 7.48 -17.29 -30.25
N LEU A 484 6.24 -16.85 -29.98
CA LEU A 484 5.91 -16.24 -28.68
C LEU A 484 6.06 -17.23 -27.52
N LEU A 485 5.73 -18.50 -27.75
CA LEU A 485 5.90 -19.54 -26.73
C LEU A 485 7.39 -19.73 -26.41
N SER A 486 8.24 -19.76 -27.44
CA SER A 486 9.70 -19.82 -27.30
C SER A 486 10.26 -18.60 -26.56
N ASP A 487 9.89 -17.39 -26.97
CA ASP A 487 10.29 -16.14 -26.31
C ASP A 487 9.88 -16.13 -24.83
N PHE A 488 8.65 -16.54 -24.54
CA PHE A 488 8.16 -16.66 -23.17
C PHE A 488 8.98 -17.65 -22.34
N GLU A 489 9.28 -18.84 -22.88
CA GLU A 489 10.10 -19.84 -22.20
C GLU A 489 11.51 -19.30 -21.93
N GLN A 490 12.10 -18.58 -22.88
CA GLN A 490 13.40 -17.93 -22.72
C GLN A 490 13.38 -16.88 -21.59
N PHE A 491 12.42 -15.96 -21.60
CA PHE A 491 12.31 -14.92 -20.56
C PHE A 491 12.05 -15.53 -19.17
N ARG A 492 11.18 -16.54 -19.10
CA ARG A 492 10.87 -17.25 -17.86
C ARG A 492 12.08 -18.00 -17.32
N ALA A 493 12.83 -18.69 -18.18
CA ALA A 493 14.05 -19.39 -17.79
C ALA A 493 15.13 -18.42 -17.32
N PHE A 494 15.30 -17.31 -18.04
CA PHE A 494 16.23 -16.25 -17.67
C PHE A 494 15.87 -15.65 -16.29
N GLU A 495 14.62 -15.26 -16.07
CA GLU A 495 14.18 -14.70 -14.78
C GLU A 495 14.40 -15.70 -13.64
N LYS A 496 14.10 -16.98 -13.87
CA LYS A 496 14.37 -18.05 -12.90
C LYS A 496 15.88 -18.25 -12.63
N SER A 497 16.76 -17.90 -13.56
CA SER A 497 18.21 -18.04 -13.38
C SER A 497 18.85 -16.90 -12.55
N LEU A 498 18.15 -15.78 -12.33
CA LEU A 498 18.69 -14.59 -11.68
C LEU A 498 19.07 -14.84 -10.22
N ASP A 499 20.31 -14.59 -9.82
CA ASP A 499 20.74 -14.71 -8.41
C ASP A 499 19.96 -13.75 -7.50
N ARG A 500 19.41 -14.28 -6.39
CA ARG A 500 18.59 -13.55 -5.41
C ARG A 500 19.42 -12.93 -4.31
N PHE A 501 20.65 -13.42 -4.09
CA PHE A 501 21.51 -12.94 -3.02
C PHE A 501 21.78 -11.42 -3.08
N PRO A 502 22.04 -10.80 -4.25
CA PRO A 502 22.21 -9.35 -4.36
C PRO A 502 20.99 -8.53 -3.94
N ALA A 503 19.77 -9.08 -4.07
CA ALA A 503 18.55 -8.41 -3.62
C ALA A 503 18.46 -8.41 -2.09
N ILE A 504 18.85 -9.50 -1.43
CA ILE A 504 18.91 -9.59 0.05
C ILE A 504 19.95 -8.63 0.64
N VAL A 505 21.15 -8.58 0.04
CA VAL A 505 22.20 -7.63 0.45
C VAL A 505 21.68 -6.20 0.33
N ARG A 506 21.03 -5.86 -0.78
CA ARG A 506 20.41 -4.54 -0.97
C ARG A 506 19.33 -4.26 0.07
N ALA A 507 18.44 -5.20 0.35
CA ALA A 507 17.39 -5.03 1.36
C ALA A 507 18.00 -4.72 2.75
N THR A 508 19.06 -5.44 3.12
CA THR A 508 19.77 -5.24 4.39
C THR A 508 20.41 -3.86 4.47
N ILE A 509 21.09 -3.44 3.39
CA ILE A 509 21.70 -2.11 3.29
C ILE A 509 20.63 -1.01 3.35
N ASP A 510 19.52 -1.17 2.65
CA ASP A 510 18.44 -0.16 2.60
C ASP A 510 17.77 0.00 3.96
N VAL A 511 17.50 -1.08 4.70
CA VAL A 511 17.02 -1.04 6.08
C VAL A 511 18.03 -0.32 6.98
N PHE A 512 19.32 -0.68 6.90
CA PHE A 512 20.36 -0.07 7.72
C PHE A 512 20.48 1.45 7.44
N ILE A 513 20.56 1.84 6.17
CA ILE A 513 20.61 3.25 5.75
C ILE A 513 19.37 4.00 6.26
N SER A 514 18.19 3.39 6.15
CA SER A 514 16.94 3.98 6.62
C SER A 514 16.94 4.22 8.13
N MET A 515 17.45 3.26 8.91
CA MET A 515 17.58 3.40 10.35
C MET A 515 18.55 4.53 10.71
N VAL A 516 19.74 4.56 10.10
CA VAL A 516 20.75 5.60 10.32
C VAL A 516 20.19 6.97 9.94
N LEU A 517 19.50 7.07 8.79
CA LEU A 517 18.88 8.31 8.36
C LEU A 517 17.87 8.83 9.40
N GLY A 518 16.98 7.97 9.91
CA GLY A 518 16.00 8.37 10.92
C GLY A 518 16.64 8.82 12.23
N ILE A 519 17.77 8.23 12.63
CA ILE A 519 18.52 8.68 13.82
C ILE A 519 19.16 10.04 13.55
N MET A 520 19.91 10.17 12.46
CA MET A 520 20.75 11.34 12.18
C MET A 520 19.94 12.62 11.96
N LEU A 521 18.70 12.53 11.46
CA LEU A 521 17.83 13.71 11.28
C LEU A 521 17.34 14.34 12.59
N ASN A 522 17.44 13.63 13.72
CA ASN A 522 17.10 14.16 15.05
C ASN A 522 18.32 14.55 15.88
N VAL A 523 19.54 14.32 15.37
CA VAL A 523 20.76 14.71 16.09
C VAL A 523 21.09 16.17 15.75
N ASN A 524 21.15 17.03 16.77
CA ASN A 524 21.54 18.43 16.62
C ASN A 524 23.07 18.58 16.44
N ASN A 525 23.62 17.99 15.37
CA ASN A 525 25.03 18.02 15.03
C ASN A 525 25.21 18.18 13.52
N VAL A 526 26.10 19.11 13.13
CA VAL A 526 26.41 19.39 11.72
C VAL A 526 26.87 18.14 10.97
N GLN A 527 27.77 17.34 11.56
CA GLN A 527 28.31 16.14 10.94
C GLN A 527 27.21 15.08 10.73
N ALA A 528 26.33 14.91 11.72
CA ALA A 528 25.20 13.99 11.63
C ALA A 528 24.24 14.39 10.49
N ASN A 529 23.90 15.68 10.40
CA ASN A 529 23.05 16.20 9.33
C ASN A 529 23.68 16.04 7.94
N VAL A 530 24.99 16.30 7.80
CA VAL A 530 25.70 16.07 6.53
C VAL A 530 25.63 14.60 6.12
N VAL A 531 25.84 13.67 7.05
CA VAL A 531 25.69 12.22 6.78
C VAL A 531 24.25 11.91 6.37
N ALA A 532 23.25 12.44 7.07
CA ALA A 532 21.84 12.25 6.73
C ALA A 532 21.53 12.72 5.29
N TYR A 533 22.02 13.90 4.90
CA TYR A 533 21.81 14.43 3.56
C TYR A 533 22.49 13.59 2.49
N VAL A 534 23.73 13.14 2.72
CA VAL A 534 24.46 12.24 1.81
C VAL A 534 23.72 10.92 1.62
N LEU A 535 23.13 10.37 2.67
CA LEU A 535 22.32 9.14 2.60
C LEU A 535 20.97 9.39 1.90
N PHE A 536 20.36 10.55 2.09
CA PHE A 536 19.05 10.88 1.53
C PHE A 536 19.09 11.19 0.03
N PHE A 537 20.02 12.01 -0.44
CA PHE A 537 20.00 12.52 -1.82
C PHE A 537 19.97 11.42 -2.90
N PRO A 538 20.70 10.30 -2.79
CA PRO A 538 20.59 9.19 -3.74
C PRO A 538 19.19 8.58 -3.76
N ARG A 539 18.57 8.39 -2.59
CA ARG A 539 17.20 7.86 -2.46
C ARG A 539 16.18 8.84 -3.04
N PHE A 540 16.35 10.12 -2.77
CA PHE A 540 15.53 11.19 -3.33
C PHE A 540 15.63 11.25 -4.86
N ALA A 541 16.84 11.29 -5.41
CA ALA A 541 17.06 11.32 -6.84
C ALA A 541 16.48 10.07 -7.53
N TYR A 542 16.62 8.91 -6.91
CA TYR A 542 15.99 7.67 -7.38
C TYR A 542 14.46 7.76 -7.37
N MET A 543 13.87 8.27 -6.29
CA MET A 543 12.43 8.41 -6.13
C MET A 543 11.84 9.43 -7.12
N ILE A 544 12.42 10.62 -7.22
CA ILE A 544 12.03 11.64 -8.20
C ILE A 544 12.20 11.10 -9.62
N GLY A 545 13.31 10.42 -9.90
CA GLY A 545 13.51 9.75 -11.18
C GLY A 545 12.42 8.73 -11.48
N LYS A 546 12.02 7.91 -10.49
CA LYS A 546 10.93 6.93 -10.61
C LYS A 546 9.57 7.61 -10.82
N ILE A 547 9.27 8.68 -10.09
CA ILE A 547 8.00 9.42 -10.20
C ILE A 547 7.92 10.14 -11.54
N LEU A 548 8.94 10.90 -11.93
CA LEU A 548 9.01 11.56 -13.23
C LEU A 548 8.95 10.54 -14.37
N TYR A 549 9.65 9.42 -14.22
CA TYR A 549 9.55 8.32 -15.16
C TYR A 549 8.13 7.78 -15.22
N GLN A 550 7.49 7.49 -14.09
CA GLN A 550 6.10 7.05 -14.08
C GLN A 550 5.19 8.10 -14.71
N ILE A 551 5.21 9.37 -14.31
CA ILE A 551 4.34 10.40 -14.89
C ILE A 551 4.55 10.53 -16.40
N LEU A 552 5.79 10.70 -16.86
CA LEU A 552 6.07 10.93 -18.28
C LEU A 552 5.85 9.67 -19.11
N TYR A 553 6.39 8.53 -18.66
CA TYR A 553 6.32 7.28 -19.40
C TYR A 553 4.97 6.59 -19.27
N TYR A 554 4.43 6.47 -18.05
CA TYR A 554 3.15 5.81 -17.80
C TYR A 554 2.02 6.59 -18.46
N ASN A 555 1.98 7.92 -18.35
CA ASN A 555 0.92 8.69 -19.03
C ASN A 555 1.06 8.59 -20.56
N ALA A 556 2.27 8.71 -21.11
CA ALA A 556 2.47 8.55 -22.55
C ALA A 556 2.09 7.13 -23.03
N LYS A 557 2.47 6.09 -22.27
CA LYS A 557 2.17 4.71 -22.63
C LYS A 557 0.70 4.39 -22.45
N GLN A 558 0.07 4.88 -21.39
CA GLN A 558 -1.35 4.75 -21.15
C GLN A 558 -2.14 5.44 -22.26
N SER A 559 -1.78 6.66 -22.64
CA SER A 559 -2.37 7.37 -23.79
C SER A 559 -2.17 6.61 -25.09
N GLN A 560 -1.00 6.01 -25.32
CA GLN A 560 -0.75 5.16 -26.49
C GLN A 560 -1.63 3.90 -26.50
N VAL A 561 -1.75 3.21 -25.37
CA VAL A 561 -2.60 2.01 -25.26
C VAL A 561 -4.06 2.37 -25.45
N ILE A 562 -4.52 3.48 -24.86
CA ILE A 562 -5.88 3.99 -25.06
C ILE A 562 -6.11 4.35 -26.52
N ALA A 563 -5.19 5.07 -27.17
CA ALA A 563 -5.30 5.44 -28.58
C ALA A 563 -5.36 4.20 -29.49
N ASN A 564 -4.51 3.20 -29.24
CA ASN A 564 -4.53 1.94 -29.98
C ASN A 564 -5.85 1.18 -29.79
N GLN A 565 -6.36 1.11 -28.56
CA GLN A 565 -7.63 0.45 -28.28
C GLN A 565 -8.85 1.19 -28.86
N VAL A 566 -8.78 2.51 -28.98
CA VAL A 566 -9.81 3.32 -29.66
C VAL A 566 -9.76 3.10 -31.16
N ALA A 567 -8.57 3.18 -31.78
CA ALA A 567 -8.37 2.92 -33.21
C ALA A 567 -8.81 1.49 -33.59
N ASP A 568 -8.52 0.50 -32.75
CA ASP A 568 -8.98 -0.88 -32.95
C ASP A 568 -10.51 -1.00 -32.96
N ARG A 569 -11.22 -0.17 -32.20
CA ARG A 569 -12.68 -0.19 -32.13
C ARG A 569 -13.33 0.60 -33.26
N GLU A 570 -12.71 1.67 -33.73
CA GLU A 570 -13.17 2.41 -34.92
C GLU A 570 -13.08 1.54 -36.19
N LEU A 571 -12.00 0.75 -36.33
CA LEU A 571 -11.86 -0.23 -37.42
C LEU A 571 -12.92 -1.34 -37.39
N ILE A 572 -13.35 -1.77 -36.20
CA ILE A 572 -14.42 -2.78 -36.06
C ILE A 572 -15.80 -2.16 -36.34
N GLY A 573 -16.04 -0.92 -35.92
CA GLY A 573 -17.30 -0.21 -36.17
C GLY A 573 -17.53 0.18 -37.63
N GLN A 574 -16.48 0.35 -38.43
CA GLN A 574 -16.58 0.63 -39.87
C GLN A 574 -16.84 -0.62 -40.73
N GLY A 575 -16.60 -1.83 -40.21
CA GLY A 575 -16.81 -3.08 -40.95
C GLY A 575 -18.25 -3.61 -40.96
N GLU A 576 -19.15 -2.99 -40.20
CA GLU A 576 -20.54 -3.47 -40.00
C GLU A 576 -21.58 -2.63 -40.77
N GLU A 577 -21.19 -1.52 -41.43
CA GLU A 577 -22.11 -0.65 -42.19
C GLU A 577 -22.23 -0.96 -43.70
N ASP A 578 -21.39 -1.84 -44.27
CA ASP A 578 -21.40 -2.16 -45.71
C ASP A 578 -22.18 -3.46 -46.07
N GLY A 579 -23.32 -3.70 -45.43
CA GLY A 579 -24.30 -4.72 -45.83
C GLY A 579 -25.46 -4.11 -46.64
N PRO A 580 -25.89 -4.69 -47.77
CA PRO A 580 -26.89 -4.03 -48.63
C PRO A 580 -28.27 -4.06 -47.97
N VAL A 581 -28.77 -2.87 -47.60
CA VAL A 581 -30.15 -2.68 -47.14
C VAL A 581 -31.09 -2.85 -48.34
N ALA A 582 -31.71 -4.03 -48.41
CA ALA A 582 -32.84 -4.29 -49.29
C ALA A 582 -34.03 -3.41 -48.88
N SER A 583 -34.51 -2.61 -49.83
CA SER A 583 -35.70 -1.79 -49.71
C SER A 583 -36.96 -2.64 -49.80
N GLU A 584 -37.73 -2.73 -48.71
CA GLU A 584 -39.08 -3.28 -48.76
C GLU A 584 -40.11 -2.15 -48.58
N LYS A 585 -40.63 -1.69 -49.72
CA LYS A 585 -41.87 -0.90 -49.82
C LYS A 585 -43.03 -1.73 -49.31
N LYS A 586 -43.85 -1.19 -48.41
CA LYS A 586 -45.28 -1.52 -48.35
C LYS A 586 -46.13 -0.25 -48.24
N ALA A 587 -47.05 -0.17 -49.20
CA ALA A 587 -48.08 0.83 -49.36
C ALA A 587 -49.43 0.26 -48.91
N GLY A 588 -50.38 1.17 -48.64
CA GLY A 588 -51.81 0.93 -48.44
C GLY A 588 -52.24 1.18 -46.99
N ALA A 589 -53.23 1.99 -46.60
CA ALA A 589 -54.24 2.90 -47.18
C ALA A 589 -55.45 2.83 -46.22
N ASP A 590 -56.28 3.88 -46.25
CA ASP A 590 -57.63 4.05 -45.64
C ASP A 590 -57.65 4.55 -44.18
N GLU A 591 -57.87 5.83 -43.88
CA GLU A 591 -59.04 6.74 -44.11
C GLU A 591 -60.09 6.65 -42.97
N ILE A 592 -60.34 7.78 -42.28
CA ILE A 592 -61.66 8.36 -41.92
C ILE A 592 -61.52 9.47 -40.83
N LYS A 593 -61.84 10.72 -41.27
CA LYS A 593 -62.63 11.84 -40.64
C LYS A 593 -62.30 12.33 -39.22
N SER A 594 -62.57 13.58 -38.80
CA SER A 594 -62.91 14.91 -39.35
C SER A 594 -63.26 15.79 -38.13
N GLY A 595 -62.93 17.09 -38.16
CA GLY A 595 -63.49 18.15 -37.28
C GLY A 595 -62.59 18.54 -36.09
N THR A 596 -62.34 19.81 -35.75
CA THR A 596 -63.03 21.07 -36.09
C THR A 596 -62.10 22.26 -35.80
N LEU A 597 -62.19 23.32 -36.62
CA LEU A 597 -61.54 24.62 -36.48
C LEU A 597 -62.03 25.44 -35.27
N GLY A 598 -61.17 26.34 -34.76
CA GLY A 598 -61.56 27.45 -33.90
C GLY A 598 -60.44 28.50 -33.74
N ILE A 599 -60.55 29.58 -34.51
CA ILE A 599 -59.75 30.81 -34.49
C ILE A 599 -60.22 31.72 -33.34
N SER A 600 -59.34 32.45 -32.64
CA SER A 600 -59.50 33.91 -32.38
C SER A 600 -58.35 34.50 -31.53
N GLN A 601 -58.05 35.76 -31.86
CA GLN A 601 -57.08 36.71 -31.32
C GLN A 601 -57.53 37.41 -30.01
N GLY A 602 -56.58 38.15 -29.41
CA GLY A 602 -56.78 39.28 -28.47
C GLY A 602 -56.24 38.96 -27.07
N GLY A 603 -55.43 39.77 -26.37
CA GLY A 603 -55.10 41.19 -26.43
C GLY A 603 -55.16 41.77 -25.01
N GLY A 604 -54.16 42.56 -24.59
CA GLY A 604 -54.15 43.40 -23.37
C GLY A 604 -53.42 42.79 -22.15
N THR A 605 -52.23 43.27 -21.72
CA THR A 605 -51.85 44.49 -20.97
C THR A 605 -52.06 44.47 -19.44
N ASN A 606 -50.91 44.58 -18.76
CA ASN A 606 -50.60 45.35 -17.54
C ASN A 606 -50.84 44.84 -16.11
N VAL A 607 -49.97 45.40 -15.24
CA VAL A 607 -49.92 45.51 -13.76
C VAL A 607 -48.97 44.50 -13.08
N THR A 608 -47.69 44.82 -12.80
CA THR A 608 -47.04 45.63 -11.72
C THR A 608 -47.12 45.08 -10.28
N GLU A 609 -45.99 45.32 -9.56
CA GLU A 609 -45.67 45.21 -8.12
C GLU A 609 -44.85 43.97 -7.72
N GLU A 610 -43.52 44.09 -7.58
CA GLU A 610 -42.73 44.65 -6.45
C GLU A 610 -42.72 43.78 -5.17
N HIS A 611 -41.59 43.06 -4.98
CA HIS A 611 -40.64 43.06 -3.84
C HIS A 611 -41.13 43.06 -2.35
N PRO A 612 -40.24 42.87 -1.34
CA PRO A 612 -39.13 41.91 -1.14
C PRO A 612 -39.03 41.38 0.32
N GLY A 613 -37.97 40.63 0.61
CA GLY A 613 -37.38 40.44 1.96
C GLY A 613 -37.64 39.06 2.54
N SER A 614 -36.67 38.28 3.02
CA SER A 614 -35.30 38.57 3.51
C SER A 614 -34.45 37.31 3.41
#